data_AF-A0A067MK87-F1
#
_entry.id   AF-A0A067MK87-F1
#
_cell.length_a   1.000
_cell.length_b   1.000
_cell.length_c   1.000
_cell.angle_alpha   90.00
_cell.angle_beta   90.00
_cell.angle_gamma   90.00
#
_symmetry.space_group_name_H-M   'P 1'
#
loop_
_entity.id
_entity.type
_entity.pdbx_description
1 polymer ?
#
loop_
_entity_poly.entity_id
_entity_poly.type
_entity_poly.pdbx_seq_one_letter_code
_entity_poly.pdbx_strand_id
1 'polypeptide(L)'
;MSGAAVYEHSIAQEMSGIHAVPPWFAPAINAALQVALPAALPAALEAALPAALEAALPAALQPTNQRLAAIEQRLADIEETLETIEEQLIEASRLSAVAYNLQASDGTQRPFKTVILPDGRDATLTPLNLPLLPNVAAVNALTNDECRTYVECYHPGQHVPHLVARRKKMVLHAIGYLGL
;
A
#
# COMPACT_ATOMS: atom_id res chain seq x y z
N MET A 1 -68.51 -55.18 58.09
CA MET A 1 -68.06 -55.29 56.68
C MET A 1 -69.08 -54.50 55.85
N SER A 2 -68.81 -53.49 55.03
CA SER A 2 -67.59 -52.87 54.52
C SER A 2 -68.04 -51.49 54.00
N GLY A 3 -67.73 -50.41 54.73
CA GLY A 3 -68.10 -49.02 54.35
C GLY A 3 -66.91 -48.18 53.87
N ALA A 4 -65.70 -48.73 53.94
CA ALA A 4 -64.46 -48.01 53.60
C ALA A 4 -64.08 -48.13 52.11
N ALA A 5 -64.50 -49.21 51.44
CA ALA A 5 -64.10 -49.46 50.04
C ALA A 5 -64.81 -48.56 49.00
N VAL A 6 -65.96 -47.98 49.34
CA VAL A 6 -66.72 -47.12 48.40
C VAL A 6 -66.18 -45.68 48.41
N TYR A 7 -65.55 -45.24 49.50
CA TYR A 7 -65.00 -43.88 49.59
C TYR A 7 -63.64 -43.73 48.88
N GLU A 8 -62.80 -44.76 48.86
CA GLU A 8 -61.50 -44.69 48.17
C GLU A 8 -61.63 -44.72 46.64
N HIS A 9 -62.68 -45.34 46.09
CA HIS A 9 -62.91 -45.34 44.64
C HIS A 9 -63.47 -44.02 44.11
N SER A 10 -64.13 -43.22 44.96
CA SER A 10 -64.66 -41.90 44.59
C SER A 10 -63.55 -40.84 44.51
N ILE A 11 -62.50 -40.93 45.33
CA ILE A 11 -61.41 -39.94 45.35
C ILE A 11 -60.42 -40.19 44.18
N ALA A 12 -60.21 -41.45 43.79
CA ALA A 12 -59.36 -41.77 42.63
C ALA A 12 -59.98 -41.31 41.29
N GLN A 13 -61.31 -41.19 41.21
CA GLN A 13 -62.01 -40.80 39.98
C GLN A 13 -62.05 -39.26 39.81
N GLU A 14 -62.06 -38.48 40.90
CA GLU A 14 -61.99 -37.01 40.83
C GLU A 14 -60.58 -36.45 40.58
N MET A 15 -59.52 -37.17 40.99
CA MET A 15 -58.14 -36.71 40.76
C MET A 15 -57.61 -36.96 39.33
N SER A 16 -58.32 -37.74 38.51
CA SER A 16 -57.97 -37.91 37.09
C SER A 16 -58.45 -36.75 36.19
N GLY A 17 -59.32 -35.87 36.70
CA GLY A 17 -59.98 -34.81 35.91
C GLY A 17 -59.33 -33.42 35.97
N ILE A 18 -58.37 -33.19 36.86
CA ILE A 18 -57.91 -31.81 37.19
C ILE A 18 -56.78 -31.31 36.25
N HIS A 19 -56.25 -32.16 35.39
CA HIS A 19 -55.28 -31.75 34.35
C HIS A 19 -55.86 -31.80 32.92
N ALA A 20 -57.16 -32.02 32.76
CA ALA A 20 -57.80 -31.91 31.46
C ALA A 20 -57.99 -30.43 31.13
N VAL A 21 -57.06 -29.90 30.32
CA VAL A 21 -57.15 -28.57 29.73
C VAL A 21 -58.57 -28.38 29.15
N PRO A 22 -59.29 -27.30 29.53
CA PRO A 22 -60.66 -27.12 29.09
C PRO A 22 -60.76 -27.17 27.55
N PRO A 23 -61.81 -27.80 26.99
CA PRO A 23 -61.90 -28.02 25.54
C PRO A 23 -61.91 -26.70 24.73
N TRP A 24 -62.24 -25.58 25.37
CA TRP A 24 -62.22 -24.24 24.79
C TRP A 24 -60.85 -23.55 24.85
N PHE A 25 -59.91 -24.04 25.67
CA PHE A 25 -58.64 -23.36 25.95
C PHE A 25 -57.71 -23.37 24.74
N ALA A 26 -57.49 -24.53 24.10
CA ALA A 26 -56.66 -24.60 22.90
C ALA A 26 -57.23 -23.81 21.71
N PRO A 27 -58.55 -23.86 21.40
CA PRO A 27 -59.17 -23.00 20.41
C PRO A 27 -59.05 -21.50 20.73
N ALA A 28 -59.23 -21.10 21.99
CA ALA A 28 -59.12 -19.70 22.41
C ALA A 28 -57.69 -19.17 22.27
N ILE A 29 -56.69 -19.97 22.65
CA ILE A 29 -55.28 -19.63 22.42
C ILE A 29 -54.99 -19.55 20.91
N ASN A 30 -55.49 -20.51 20.11
CA ASN A 30 -55.25 -20.51 18.67
C ASN A 30 -55.89 -19.29 18.00
N ALA A 31 -57.10 -18.89 18.41
CA ALA A 31 -57.77 -17.68 17.91
C ALA A 31 -57.03 -16.40 18.34
N ALA A 32 -56.59 -16.33 19.60
CA ALA A 32 -55.80 -15.20 20.10
C ALA A 32 -54.47 -15.08 19.35
N LEU A 33 -53.78 -16.20 19.09
CA LEU A 33 -52.56 -16.22 18.28
C LEU A 33 -52.83 -15.81 16.84
N GLN A 34 -53.91 -16.28 16.21
CA GLN A 34 -54.26 -15.90 14.84
C GLN A 34 -54.57 -14.41 14.67
N VAL A 35 -55.04 -13.74 15.73
CA VAL A 35 -55.28 -12.28 15.71
C VAL A 35 -54.03 -11.50 16.10
N ALA A 36 -53.26 -11.98 17.09
CA ALA A 36 -52.11 -11.27 17.61
C ALA A 36 -50.87 -11.39 16.71
N LEU A 37 -50.62 -12.54 16.08
CA LEU A 37 -49.44 -12.73 15.22
C LEU A 37 -49.43 -11.74 14.05
N PRO A 38 -50.50 -11.62 13.23
CA PRO A 38 -50.48 -10.75 12.05
C PRO A 38 -50.31 -9.26 12.40
N ALA A 39 -50.72 -8.84 13.59
CA ALA A 39 -50.56 -7.46 14.06
C ALA A 39 -49.19 -7.20 14.70
N ALA A 40 -48.64 -8.18 15.44
CA ALA A 40 -47.38 -8.02 16.16
C ALA A 40 -46.13 -8.28 15.30
N LEU A 41 -46.21 -9.20 14.32
CA LEU A 41 -45.08 -9.55 13.44
C LEU A 41 -44.57 -8.35 12.62
N PRO A 42 -45.42 -7.57 11.92
CA PRO A 42 -44.95 -6.45 11.11
C PRO A 42 -44.24 -5.41 11.95
N ALA A 43 -44.80 -5.04 13.11
CA ALA A 43 -44.21 -4.06 14.02
C ALA A 43 -42.88 -4.54 14.63
N ALA A 44 -42.81 -5.83 15.01
CA ALA A 44 -41.57 -6.42 15.52
C ALA A 44 -40.49 -6.50 14.43
N LEU A 45 -40.89 -6.83 13.19
CA LEU A 45 -39.98 -6.87 12.04
C LEU A 45 -39.47 -5.47 11.72
N GLU A 46 -40.36 -4.48 11.60
CA GLU A 46 -40.02 -3.09 11.29
C GLU A 46 -39.12 -2.45 12.37
N ALA A 47 -39.29 -2.84 13.63
CA ALA A 47 -38.40 -2.41 14.72
C ALA A 47 -37.03 -3.14 14.71
N ALA A 48 -36.99 -4.42 14.36
CA ALA A 48 -35.77 -5.23 14.44
C ALA A 48 -34.87 -5.13 13.19
N LEU A 49 -35.47 -4.92 12.01
CA LEU A 49 -34.76 -4.92 10.72
C LEU A 49 -33.71 -3.79 10.60
N PRO A 50 -33.99 -2.54 11.02
CA PRO A 50 -33.00 -1.46 10.98
C PRO A 50 -31.77 -1.79 11.84
N ALA A 51 -31.98 -2.27 13.07
CA ALA A 51 -30.90 -2.63 13.99
C ALA A 51 -30.08 -3.83 13.48
N ALA A 52 -30.76 -4.85 12.92
CA ALA A 52 -30.10 -6.00 12.32
C ALA A 52 -29.26 -5.61 11.09
N LEU A 53 -29.79 -4.70 10.25
CA LEU A 53 -29.08 -4.20 9.07
C LEU A 53 -27.87 -3.33 9.48
N GLU A 54 -28.05 -2.43 10.45
CA GLU A 54 -26.99 -1.56 10.96
C GLU A 54 -25.84 -2.36 11.60
N ALA A 55 -26.12 -3.51 12.20
CA ALA A 55 -25.09 -4.40 12.73
C ALA A 55 -24.45 -5.30 11.65
N ALA A 56 -25.23 -5.82 10.71
CA ALA A 56 -24.76 -6.76 9.71
C ALA A 56 -23.91 -6.11 8.60
N LEU A 57 -24.21 -4.86 8.24
CA LEU A 57 -23.55 -4.16 7.12
C LEU A 57 -22.08 -3.85 7.43
N PRO A 58 -21.71 -3.28 8.59
CA PRO A 58 -20.32 -3.11 8.99
C PRO A 58 -19.57 -4.45 9.08
N ALA A 59 -20.21 -5.48 9.64
CA ALA A 59 -19.61 -6.81 9.76
C ALA A 59 -19.31 -7.43 8.37
N ALA A 60 -20.20 -7.25 7.40
CA ALA A 60 -20.01 -7.73 6.04
C ALA A 60 -18.94 -6.93 5.27
N LEU A 61 -18.80 -5.63 5.53
CA LEU A 61 -17.81 -4.76 4.88
C LEU A 61 -16.42 -4.86 5.51
N GLN A 62 -16.33 -5.22 6.78
CA GLN A 62 -15.06 -5.35 7.51
C GLN A 62 -13.98 -6.15 6.76
N PRO A 63 -14.24 -7.35 6.20
CA PRO A 63 -13.21 -8.08 5.45
C PRO A 63 -12.78 -7.35 4.18
N THR A 64 -13.69 -6.65 3.50
CA THR A 64 -13.35 -5.86 2.30
C THR A 64 -12.48 -4.67 2.67
N ASN A 65 -12.81 -3.97 3.75
CA ASN A 65 -12.01 -2.85 4.26
C ASN A 65 -10.61 -3.29 4.70
N GLN A 66 -10.50 -4.45 5.36
CA GLN A 66 -9.20 -5.03 5.73
C GLN A 66 -8.36 -5.38 4.50
N ARG A 67 -8.99 -5.94 3.45
CA ARG A 67 -8.28 -6.23 2.19
C ARG A 67 -7.83 -4.95 1.48
N LEU A 68 -8.63 -3.90 1.50
CA LEU A 68 -8.26 -2.61 0.93
C LEU A 68 -7.05 -2.02 1.65
N ALA A 69 -7.08 -1.97 2.99
CA ALA A 69 -5.95 -1.50 3.78
C ALA A 69 -4.67 -2.31 3.53
N ALA A 70 -4.80 -3.64 3.38
CA ALA A 70 -3.66 -4.50 3.04
C ALA A 70 -3.11 -4.25 1.62
N ILE A 71 -3.97 -3.87 0.66
CA ILE A 71 -3.54 -3.49 -0.69
C ILE A 71 -2.82 -2.14 -0.65
N GLU A 72 -3.38 -1.15 0.05
CA GLU A 72 -2.76 0.17 0.21
C GLU A 72 -1.37 0.05 0.83
N GLN A 73 -1.22 -0.76 1.89
CA GLN A 73 0.09 -1.01 2.48
C GLN A 73 1.08 -1.63 1.48
N ARG A 74 0.64 -2.66 0.73
CA ARG A 74 1.51 -3.31 -0.25
C ARG A 74 1.92 -2.37 -1.39
N LEU A 75 1.06 -1.42 -1.78
CA LEU A 75 1.40 -0.42 -2.78
C LEU A 75 2.50 0.52 -2.25
N ALA A 76 2.38 0.98 -1.01
CA ALA A 76 3.42 1.77 -0.37
C ALA A 76 4.77 1.03 -0.30
N ASP A 77 4.75 -0.25 0.08
CA ASP A 77 5.97 -1.07 0.14
C ASP A 77 6.61 -1.26 -1.27
N ILE A 78 5.79 -1.37 -2.31
CA ILE A 78 6.26 -1.47 -3.70
C ILE A 78 6.88 -0.16 -4.18
N GLU A 79 6.27 0.98 -3.85
CA GLU A 79 6.81 2.30 -4.19
C GLU A 79 8.21 2.50 -3.58
N GLU A 80 8.38 2.21 -2.30
CA GLU A 80 9.69 2.27 -1.63
C GLU A 80 10.73 1.34 -2.27
N THR A 81 10.30 0.13 -2.66
CA THR A 81 11.17 -0.83 -3.34
C THR A 81 11.59 -0.33 -4.72
N LEU A 82 10.68 0.31 -5.46
CA LEU A 82 10.99 0.86 -6.78
C LEU A 82 11.98 2.02 -6.70
N GLU A 83 11.82 2.92 -5.73
CA GLU A 83 12.78 4.01 -5.47
C GLU A 83 14.19 3.43 -5.18
N THR A 84 14.27 2.41 -4.34
CA THR A 84 15.54 1.73 -4.03
C THR A 84 16.18 1.09 -5.27
N ILE A 85 15.38 0.45 -6.12
CA ILE A 85 15.88 -0.17 -7.36
C ILE A 85 16.37 0.90 -8.34
N GLU A 86 15.66 2.02 -8.47
CA GLU A 86 16.06 3.13 -9.35
C GLU A 86 17.41 3.71 -8.92
N GLU A 87 17.61 3.98 -7.63
CA GLU A 87 18.90 4.42 -7.09
C GLU A 87 20.03 3.44 -7.38
N GLN A 88 19.78 2.14 -7.21
CA GLN A 88 20.77 1.09 -7.51
C GLN A 88 21.11 1.03 -8.99
N LEU A 89 20.12 1.18 -9.88
CA LEU A 89 20.35 1.20 -11.33
C LEU A 89 21.14 2.43 -11.76
N ILE A 90 20.86 3.59 -11.17
CA ILE A 90 21.62 4.82 -11.40
C ILE A 90 23.09 4.58 -11.02
N GLU A 91 23.35 4.07 -9.82
CA GLU A 91 24.72 3.85 -9.37
C GLU A 91 25.45 2.81 -10.23
N ALA A 92 24.79 1.70 -10.58
CA ALA A 92 25.37 0.66 -11.43
C ALA A 92 25.69 1.18 -12.84
N SER A 93 24.78 1.96 -13.43
CA SER A 93 24.97 2.59 -14.75
C SER A 93 26.15 3.56 -14.71
N ARG A 94 26.22 4.40 -13.67
CA ARG A 94 27.32 5.35 -13.47
C ARG A 94 28.67 4.64 -13.33
N LEU A 95 28.76 3.63 -12.46
CA LEU A 95 29.97 2.84 -12.25
C LEU A 95 30.42 2.14 -13.52
N SER A 96 29.48 1.60 -14.31
CA SER A 96 29.77 0.96 -15.60
C SER A 96 30.37 1.96 -16.61
N ALA A 97 29.79 3.17 -16.70
CA ALA A 97 30.30 4.23 -17.56
C ALA A 97 31.70 4.71 -17.11
N VAL A 98 31.91 4.92 -15.81
CA VAL A 98 33.22 5.27 -15.23
C VAL A 98 34.26 4.19 -15.51
N ALA A 99 33.92 2.91 -15.27
CA ALA A 99 34.82 1.79 -15.52
C ALA A 99 35.20 1.66 -17.00
N TYR A 100 34.25 1.92 -17.90
CA TYR A 100 34.52 1.97 -19.33
C TYR A 100 35.46 3.13 -19.69
N ASN A 101 35.21 4.33 -19.16
CA ASN A 101 36.01 5.53 -19.44
C ASN A 101 37.45 5.40 -18.93
N LEU A 102 37.65 4.71 -17.80
CA LEU A 102 38.99 4.37 -17.30
C LEU A 102 39.81 3.56 -18.32
N GLN A 103 39.15 2.72 -19.14
CA GLN A 103 39.80 1.92 -20.19
C GLN A 103 39.94 2.66 -21.53
N ALA A 104 39.29 3.82 -21.67
CA ALA A 104 39.21 4.58 -22.92
C ALA A 104 40.40 5.56 -23.13
N SER A 105 41.39 5.57 -22.23
CA SER A 105 42.52 6.49 -22.26
C SER A 105 42.06 7.96 -22.29
N ASP A 106 42.41 8.74 -23.30
CA ASP A 106 42.01 10.15 -23.46
C ASP A 106 40.67 10.36 -24.17
N GLY A 107 40.03 9.27 -24.60
CA GLY A 107 38.75 9.30 -25.32
C GLY A 107 38.87 9.56 -26.83
N THR A 108 40.06 9.72 -27.39
CA THR A 108 40.23 10.06 -28.82
C THR A 108 39.90 8.90 -29.75
N GLN A 109 40.37 7.70 -29.41
CA GLN A 109 40.14 6.46 -30.18
C GLN A 109 38.86 5.73 -29.75
N ARG A 110 38.47 5.90 -28.49
CA ARG A 110 37.28 5.30 -27.90
C ARG A 110 36.56 6.38 -27.10
N PRO A 111 35.51 7.01 -27.64
CA PRO A 111 34.82 8.07 -26.93
C PRO A 111 34.35 7.62 -25.55
N PHE A 112 34.44 8.52 -24.57
CA PHE A 112 33.85 8.31 -23.26
C PHE A 112 32.35 8.05 -23.37
N LYS A 113 31.86 7.10 -22.56
CA LYS A 113 30.44 6.96 -22.28
C LYS A 113 29.99 8.09 -21.37
N THR A 114 28.77 8.57 -21.62
CA THR A 114 28.11 9.54 -20.75
C THR A 114 27.97 8.96 -19.36
N VAL A 115 28.49 9.67 -18.37
CA VAL A 115 28.31 9.33 -16.96
C VAL A 115 27.11 10.11 -16.47
N ILE A 116 26.06 9.38 -16.06
CA ILE A 116 24.87 10.01 -15.49
C ILE A 116 25.19 10.67 -14.16
N LEU A 117 24.47 11.73 -13.84
CA LEU A 117 24.64 12.47 -12.60
C LEU A 117 24.23 11.61 -11.38
N PRO A 118 24.68 11.94 -10.16
CA PRO A 118 24.29 11.22 -8.95
C PRO A 118 22.79 11.18 -8.68
N ASP A 119 22.03 12.12 -9.25
CA ASP A 119 20.57 12.19 -9.17
C ASP A 119 19.86 11.48 -10.35
N GLY A 120 20.60 10.69 -11.14
CA GLY A 120 20.08 9.93 -12.28
C GLY A 120 19.88 10.72 -13.57
N ARG A 121 20.02 12.05 -13.55
CA ARG A 121 19.80 12.88 -14.74
C ARG A 121 20.96 12.80 -15.72
N ASP A 122 20.65 13.00 -17.00
CA ASP A 122 21.64 13.25 -18.04
C ASP A 122 21.94 14.75 -18.10
N ALA A 123 23.20 15.12 -17.89
CA ALA A 123 23.67 16.50 -17.93
C ALA A 123 23.45 17.18 -19.29
N THR A 124 23.38 16.40 -20.37
CA THR A 124 23.20 16.91 -21.74
C THR A 124 21.76 17.25 -22.10
N LEU A 125 20.81 16.82 -21.27
CA LEU A 125 19.38 17.07 -21.49
C LEU A 125 18.90 18.31 -20.72
N THR A 126 17.71 18.79 -21.09
CA THR A 126 16.99 19.83 -20.36
C THR A 126 16.79 19.42 -18.89
N PRO A 127 16.99 20.32 -17.91
CA PRO A 127 17.20 21.76 -18.06
C PRO A 127 18.66 22.21 -18.20
N LEU A 128 19.62 21.31 -18.01
CA LEU A 128 21.03 21.68 -17.90
C LEU A 128 21.67 21.97 -19.26
N ASN A 129 21.31 21.21 -20.29
CA ASN A 129 21.80 21.37 -21.68
C ASN A 129 23.34 21.50 -21.76
N LEU A 130 24.06 20.76 -20.91
CA LEU A 130 25.52 20.83 -20.89
C LEU A 130 26.13 20.10 -22.09
N PRO A 131 27.28 20.53 -22.60
CA PRO A 131 27.91 19.89 -23.74
C PRO A 131 28.37 18.46 -23.40
N LEU A 132 28.17 17.54 -24.32
CA LEU A 132 28.65 16.15 -24.20
C LEU A 132 30.18 16.11 -24.06
N LEU A 133 30.69 15.19 -23.25
CA LEU A 133 32.12 15.03 -22.93
C LEU A 133 32.71 13.74 -23.52
N PRO A 134 32.84 13.61 -24.86
CA PRO A 134 33.31 12.37 -25.48
C PRO A 134 34.80 12.08 -25.26
N ASN A 135 35.60 13.05 -24.81
CA ASN A 135 37.05 12.90 -24.62
C ASN A 135 37.63 14.03 -23.76
N VAL A 136 38.91 13.93 -23.42
CA VAL A 136 39.63 14.95 -22.62
C VAL A 136 39.65 16.31 -23.30
N ALA A 137 39.75 16.36 -24.64
CA ALA A 137 39.73 17.61 -25.38
C ALA A 137 38.39 18.36 -25.22
N ALA A 138 37.27 17.64 -25.21
CA ALA A 138 35.95 18.23 -24.95
C ALA A 138 35.85 18.81 -23.53
N VAL A 139 36.39 18.12 -22.51
CA VAL A 139 36.45 18.67 -21.14
C VAL A 139 37.33 19.92 -21.07
N ASN A 140 38.43 19.94 -21.83
CA ASN A 140 39.30 21.11 -21.94
C ASN A 140 38.66 22.27 -22.72
N ALA A 141 37.72 21.99 -23.62
CA ALA A 141 36.96 23.00 -24.36
C ALA A 141 35.83 23.62 -23.54
N LEU A 142 35.46 23.05 -22.38
CA LEU A 142 34.43 23.61 -21.51
C LEU A 142 34.71 25.05 -21.13
N THR A 143 33.65 25.87 -21.19
CA THR A 143 33.63 27.22 -20.66
C THR A 143 33.73 27.22 -19.14
N ASN A 144 34.00 28.39 -18.57
CA ASN A 144 34.08 28.57 -17.13
C ASN A 144 32.76 28.20 -16.42
N ASP A 145 31.62 28.58 -17.01
CA ASP A 145 30.30 28.33 -16.44
C ASP A 145 29.90 26.87 -16.55
N GLU A 146 30.05 26.24 -17.71
CA GLU A 146 29.75 24.81 -17.88
C GLU A 146 30.59 23.94 -16.93
N CYS A 147 31.87 24.28 -16.77
CA CYS A 147 32.75 23.55 -15.87
C CYS A 147 32.35 23.72 -14.39
N ARG A 148 31.86 24.90 -13.99
CA ARG A 148 31.26 25.09 -12.66
C ARG A 148 30.01 24.23 -12.50
N THR A 149 29.08 24.29 -13.45
CA THR A 149 27.82 23.54 -13.39
C THR A 149 28.08 22.04 -13.31
N TYR A 150 29.00 21.49 -14.11
CA TYR A 150 29.38 20.08 -14.03
C TYR A 150 29.91 19.70 -12.65
N VAL A 151 30.76 20.52 -12.02
CA VAL A 151 31.29 20.24 -10.69
C VAL A 151 30.17 20.27 -9.63
N GLU A 152 29.26 21.23 -9.71
CA GLU A 152 28.11 21.33 -8.80
C GLU A 152 27.19 20.12 -8.92
N CYS A 153 26.97 19.62 -10.15
CA CYS A 153 26.12 18.45 -10.39
C CYS A 153 26.79 17.13 -9.95
N TYR A 154 28.08 16.92 -10.22
CA TYR A 154 28.77 15.69 -9.82
C TYR A 154 29.13 15.65 -8.33
N HIS A 155 29.26 16.81 -7.67
CA HIS A 155 29.70 16.94 -6.29
C HIS A 155 28.74 17.84 -5.49
N PRO A 156 27.48 17.42 -5.29
CA PRO A 156 26.52 18.22 -4.53
C PRO A 156 27.04 18.48 -3.12
N GLY A 157 26.96 19.74 -2.69
CA GLY A 157 27.41 20.18 -1.36
C GLY A 157 28.92 20.40 -1.20
N GLN A 158 29.74 20.15 -2.22
CA GLN A 158 31.17 20.45 -2.17
C GLN A 158 31.50 21.87 -2.64
N HIS A 159 32.53 22.48 -2.04
CA HIS A 159 33.00 23.81 -2.45
C HIS A 159 33.63 23.76 -3.86
N VAL A 160 33.04 24.50 -4.80
CA VAL A 160 33.54 24.62 -6.17
C VAL A 160 34.84 25.45 -6.22
N PRO A 161 35.96 24.89 -6.70
CA PRO A 161 37.20 25.66 -6.79
C PRO A 161 37.13 26.83 -7.77
N HIS A 162 37.73 27.97 -7.41
CA HIS A 162 37.80 29.13 -8.30
C HIS A 162 38.64 28.87 -9.56
N LEU A 163 39.72 28.09 -9.45
CA LEU A 163 40.60 27.75 -10.58
C LEU A 163 39.92 26.79 -11.57
N VAL A 164 39.80 27.22 -12.83
CA VAL A 164 39.21 26.42 -13.92
C VAL A 164 39.94 25.10 -14.10
N ALA A 165 41.27 25.09 -14.03
CA ALA A 165 42.07 23.86 -14.15
C ALA A 165 41.71 22.82 -13.07
N ARG A 166 41.44 23.27 -11.83
CA ARG A 166 41.06 22.37 -10.74
C ARG A 166 39.65 21.82 -10.92
N ARG A 167 38.71 22.64 -11.41
CA ARG A 167 37.36 22.17 -11.77
C ARG A 167 37.40 21.17 -12.92
N LYS A 168 38.15 21.43 -13.99
CA LYS A 168 38.32 20.48 -15.11
C LYS A 168 38.88 19.14 -14.62
N LYS A 169 39.85 19.17 -13.70
CA LYS A 169 40.37 17.96 -13.06
C LYS A 169 39.30 17.22 -12.24
N MET A 170 38.43 17.92 -11.52
CA MET A 170 37.29 17.30 -10.82
C MET A 170 36.30 16.65 -11.78
N VAL A 171 35.94 17.34 -12.87
CA VAL A 171 35.05 16.79 -13.92
C VAL A 171 35.66 15.54 -14.53
N LEU A 172 36.95 15.59 -14.92
CA LEU A 172 37.68 14.44 -15.46
C LEU A 172 37.66 13.25 -14.50
N HIS A 173 37.91 13.49 -13.20
CA HIS A 173 37.87 12.45 -12.19
C HIS A 173 36.46 11.85 -12.02
N ALA A 174 35.43 12.71 -12.01
CA ALA A 174 34.04 12.27 -11.90
C ALA A 174 33.59 11.39 -13.09
N ILE A 175 34.09 11.66 -14.29
CA ILE A 175 33.77 10.85 -15.49
C ILE A 175 34.68 9.62 -15.66
N GLY A 176 35.59 9.33 -14.73
CA GLY A 176 36.47 8.16 -14.78
C GLY A 176 37.76 8.35 -15.58
N TYR A 177 38.31 9.57 -15.66
CA TYR A 177 39.63 9.82 -16.21
C TYR A 177 40.63 10.18 -15.10
N LEU A 178 41.69 9.37 -14.95
CA LEU A 178 42.69 9.57 -13.89
C LEU A 178 43.89 10.43 -14.30
N GLY A 179 44.14 10.62 -15.60
CA GLY A 179 45.28 11.40 -16.11
C GLY A 179 46.62 10.91 -15.57
N LEU A 180 47.26 9.98 -16.27
CA LEU A 180 48.66 9.61 -16.03
C LEU A 180 49.60 10.74 -16.48
#